data_AF-A0A661UYB9-F1
#
_entry.id   AF-A0A661UYB9-F1
#
_cell.length_a   1.000
_cell.length_b   1.000
_cell.length_c   1.000
_cell.angle_alpha   90.00
_cell.angle_beta   90.00
_cell.angle_gamma   90.00
#
_symmetry.space_group_name_H-M   'P 1'
#
loop_
_entity.id
_entity.type
_entity.pdbx_description
1 polymer ?
#
loop_
_entity_poly.entity_id
_entity_poly.type
_entity_poly.pdbx_seq_one_letter_code
_entity_poly.pdbx_strand_id
1 'polypeptide(L)' 'MKNYDVIIIGGGPSGIITGVTGKKQNPEKSFLMIKKEEKGLVPCG' A
#
# COMPACT_ATOMS: atom_id res chain seq x y z
N MET A 1 -17.64 -2.00 -11.07
CA MET A 1 -16.89 -1.63 -9.84
C MET A 1 -15.53 -2.33 -9.88
N LYS A 2 -14.45 -1.66 -9.47
CA LYS A 2 -13.15 -2.32 -9.26
C LYS A 2 -13.14 -2.92 -7.85
N ASN A 3 -12.76 -4.19 -7.75
CA ASN A 3 -12.57 -4.88 -6.46
C ASN A 3 -11.08 -4.93 -6.14
N TYR A 4 -10.75 -4.82 -4.86
CA TYR A 4 -9.40 -4.98 -4.34
C TYR A 4 -9.45 -5.91 -3.13
N ASP A 5 -8.48 -6.82 -3.02
CA ASP A 5 -8.39 -7.75 -1.90
C ASP A 5 -7.96 -7.04 -0.62
N VAL A 6 -7.14 -5.99 -0.77
CA VAL A 6 -6.64 -5.17 0.35
C VAL A 6 -6.70 -3.69 -0.01
N ILE A 7 -7.25 -2.89 0.89
CA ILE A 7 -7.27 -1.42 0.79
C ILE A 7 -6.53 -0.83 1.98
N ILE A 8 -5.56 0.04 1.70
CA ILE A 8 -4.73 0.76 2.67
C ILE A 8 -5.10 2.24 2.60
N ILE A 9 -5.50 2.81 3.73
CA ILE A 9 -5.81 4.24 3.85
C ILE A 9 -4.67 4.92 4.62
N GLY A 10 -3.98 5.84 3.95
CA GLY A 10 -2.80 6.53 4.46
C GLY A 10 -1.51 6.07 3.79
N GLY A 11 -0.71 7.03 3.33
CA GLY A 11 0.60 6.81 2.67
C GLY A 11 1.79 7.17 3.55
N GLY A 12 1.65 7.07 4.88
CA GLY A 12 2.77 7.23 5.82
C GLY A 12 3.71 6.01 5.80
N PRO A 13 4.78 6.02 6.61
CA PRO A 13 5.76 4.94 6.64
C PRO A 13 5.12 3.56 6.86
N SER A 14 4.17 3.46 7.79
CA SER A 14 3.43 2.23 8.08
C SER A 14 2.61 1.75 6.87
N GLY A 15 1.80 2.62 6.25
CA GLY A 15 0.98 2.28 5.10
C GLY A 15 1.81 1.81 3.89
N ILE A 16 2.97 2.45 3.67
CA ILE A 16 3.89 2.05 2.61
C ILE A 16 4.50 0.67 2.91
N ILE A 17 5.04 0.45 4.12
CA ILE A 17 5.60 -0.86 4.51
C ILE A 17 4.55 -1.97 4.42
N THR A 18 3.33 -1.72 4.90
CA THR A 18 2.21 -2.67 4.79
C THR A 18 1.90 -3.00 3.34
N GLY A 19 1.85 -2.00 2.46
CA GLY A 19 1.57 -2.20 1.03
C GLY A 19 2.66 -3.00 0.32
N VAL A 20 3.92 -2.63 0.52
CA VAL A 20 5.08 -3.30 -0.10
C VAL A 20 5.22 -4.74 0.42
N THR A 21 5.24 -4.91 1.74
CA THR A 21 5.41 -6.22 2.38
C THR A 21 4.21 -7.13 2.11
N GLY A 22 2.99 -6.59 2.19
CA GLY A 22 1.76 -7.32 1.90
C GLY A 22 1.71 -7.82 0.47
N LYS A 23 2.04 -6.96 -0.51
CA LYS A 23 2.08 -7.32 -1.93
C LYS A 23 3.18 -8.34 -2.24
N LYS A 24 4.34 -8.23 -1.61
CA LYS A 24 5.45 -9.19 -1.77
C LYS A 24 5.08 -10.58 -1.25
N GLN A 25 4.37 -10.66 -0.12
CA GLN A 25 3.96 -11.94 0.48
C GLN A 25 2.70 -12.53 -0.16
N ASN A 26 1.88 -11.71 -0.84
CA ASN A 26 0.64 -12.12 -1.49
C ASN A 26 0.63 -11.58 -2.94
N PRO A 27 1.50 -12.11 -3.83
CA PRO A 27 1.64 -11.60 -5.20
C PRO A 27 0.34 -11.67 -6.01
N GLU A 28 -0.52 -12.64 -5.72
CA GLU A 28 -1.83 -12.87 -6.33
C GLU A 28 -2.89 -11.84 -5.92
N LYS A 29 -2.77 -11.25 -4.72
CA LYS A 29 -3.74 -10.29 -4.20
C LYS A 29 -3.54 -8.90 -4.79
N SER A 30 -4.64 -8.22 -5.01
CA SER A 30 -4.71 -6.83 -5.45
C SER A 30 -4.72 -5.88 -4.26
N PHE A 31 -3.88 -4.85 -4.32
CA PHE A 31 -3.72 -3.85 -3.26
C PHE A 31 -4.02 -2.45 -3.81
N LEU A 32 -4.78 -1.66 -3.06
CA LEU A 32 -5.01 -0.24 -3.33
C LEU A 32 -4.54 0.59 -2.14
N MET A 33 -3.70 1.60 -2.38
CA MET A 33 -3.30 2.57 -1.36
C MET A 33 -3.89 3.94 -1.69
N ILE A 34 -4.63 4.51 -0.73
CA ILE A 34 -5.23 5.83 -0.83
C ILE A 34 -4.41 6.77 0.05
N LYS A 35 -3.79 7.78 -0.55
CA LYS A 35 -3.00 8.80 0.15
C LYS A 35 -3.33 10.19 -0.40
N LYS A 36 -3.31 11.19 0.49
CA LYS A 36 -3.55 12.59 0.13
C LYS A 36 -2.39 13.20 -0.64
N GLU A 37 -1.16 12.84 -0.27
CA GLU A 37 0.07 13.40 -0.81
C GLU A 37 0.56 12.63 -2.04
N GLU A 38 0.88 13.35 -3.11
CA GLU A 38 1.40 12.78 -4.34
C GLU A 38 2.80 12.17 -4.13
N LYS A 39 3.68 12.89 -3.42
CA LYS A 39 5.00 12.39 -3.02
C LYS A 39 4.88 11.51 -1.78
N GLY A 40 5.29 10.25 -1.92
CA GLY A 40 5.44 9.33 -0.79
C GLY A 40 6.77 9.57 -0.08
N LEU A 41 6.82 9.22 1.20
CA LEU A 41 8.07 9.08 1.92
C LEU A 41 8.79 7.83 1.40
N VAL A 42 10.12 7.86 1.31
CA VAL A 42 10.92 6.64 1.08
C VAL A 42 11.11 5.98 2.44
N PRO A 43 10.52 4.80 2.70
CA PRO A 43 10.81 4.09 3.93
C PRO A 43 12.25 3.58 3.90
N CYS A 44 12.92 3.58 5.05
CA CYS A 44 14.26 3.03 5.22
C CYS A 44 14.27 1.51 5.49
N GLY A 45 13.12 0.83 5.27
CA GLY A 45 12.93 -0.61 5.49
C GLY A 45 12.11 -1.25 4.39
#